data_AF-A0A3D4TS46-F1
#
_entry.id   AF-A0A3D4TS46-F1
#
_cell.length_a   1.000
_cell.length_b   1.000
_cell.length_c   1.000
_cell.angle_alpha   90.00
_cell.angle_beta   90.00
_cell.angle_gamma   90.00
#
_symmetry.space_group_name_H-M   'P 1'
#
loop_
_entity.id
_entity.type
_entity.pdbx_description
1 polymer ?
#
loop_
_entity_poly.entity_id
_entity_poly.type
_entity_poly.pdbx_seq_one_letter_code
_entity_poly.pdbx_strand_id
1 'polypeptide(L)'
;EALLRWHRPGIGYCSPAEFIPIAEKCGEIVRIGDWVLNEACRQATAWDRAGLHFDRVAVNVSAVQLRDRGFAERVIEICHAHGWPPQR
;
A
#
# COMPACT_ATOMS: atom_id res chain seq x y z
N GLU A 1 3.99 -10.28 -0.57
CA GLU A 1 2.82 -9.51 -0.08
C GLU A 1 3.32 -8.37 0.81
N ALA A 2 2.77 -7.17 0.65
CA ALA A 2 3.05 -6.01 1.49
C ALA A 2 2.00 -5.93 2.61
N LEU A 3 2.49 -6.03 3.85
CA LEU A 3 1.64 -6.04 5.04
C LEU A 3 1.95 -4.83 5.91
N LEU A 4 0.93 -4.01 6.17
CA LEU A 4 1.08 -2.82 7.00
C LEU A 4 1.49 -3.21 8.44
N ARG A 5 2.47 -2.50 8.98
CA ARG A 5 2.96 -2.63 10.35
C ARG A 5 3.08 -1.23 10.94
N TRP A 6 2.40 -0.99 12.06
CA TRP A 6 2.48 0.29 12.74
C TRP A 6 3.29 0.14 14.03
N HIS A 7 4.43 0.83 14.09
CA HIS A 7 5.21 0.96 15.31
C HIS A 7 5.09 2.39 15.83
N ARG A 8 4.50 2.54 17.01
CA ARG A 8 4.31 3.83 17.68
C ARG A 8 5.50 4.11 18.60
N PRO A 9 6.16 5.28 18.46
CA PRO A 9 7.21 5.69 19.40
C PRO A 9 6.71 5.63 20.85
N GLY A 10 7.47 4.97 21.73
CA GLY A 10 7.16 4.81 23.16
C GLY A 10 6.06 3.80 23.51
N ILE A 11 5.30 3.29 22.54
CA ILE A 11 4.20 2.33 22.77
C ILE A 11 4.52 0.95 22.16
N GLY A 12 5.30 0.92 21.08
CA GLY A 12 5.69 -0.31 20.40
C GLY A 12 4.74 -0.68 19.26
N TYR A 13 4.60 -1.98 19.01
CA TYR A 13 3.82 -2.50 17.89
C TYR A 13 2.31 -2.33 18.13
N CYS A 14 1.60 -1.83 17.13
CA CYS A 14 0.14 -1.75 17.12
C CYS A 14 -0.42 -2.73 16.10
N SER A 15 -1.36 -3.57 16.54
CA SER A 15 -1.90 -4.62 15.69
C SER A 15 -2.78 -4.03 14.59
N PRO A 16 -2.62 -4.45 13.31
CA PRO A 16 -3.54 -4.09 12.24
C PRO A 16 -5.00 -4.39 12.57
N ALA A 17 -5.28 -5.46 13.32
CA ALA A 17 -6.63 -5.78 13.75
C ALA A 17 -7.27 -4.70 14.65
N GLU A 18 -6.45 -3.89 15.33
CA GLU A 18 -6.93 -2.81 16.21
C GLU A 18 -7.15 -1.51 15.43
N PHE A 19 -6.20 -1.11 14.57
CA PHE A 19 -6.25 0.21 13.94
C PHE A 19 -6.91 0.23 12.57
N ILE A 20 -6.93 -0.87 11.80
CA ILE A 20 -7.57 -0.89 10.47
C ILE A 20 -9.08 -0.62 10.57
N PRO A 21 -9.85 -1.25 11.48
CA PRO A 21 -11.28 -0.96 11.59
C PRO A 21 -11.56 0.51 11.98
N ILE A 22 -10.65 1.14 12.73
CA ILE A 22 -10.76 2.55 13.10
C ILE A 22 -10.49 3.42 11.87
N ALA A 23 -9.42 3.14 11.14
CA ALA A 23 -9.05 3.83 9.90
C ALA A 23 -10.16 3.74 8.83
N GLU A 24 -10.83 2.60 8.73
CA GLU A 24 -11.97 2.42 7.83
C GLU A 24 -13.17 3.28 8.26
N LYS A 25 -13.50 3.30 9.56
CA LYS A 25 -14.62 4.08 10.09
C LYS A 25 -14.41 5.60 9.95
N CYS A 26 -13.18 6.08 10.08
CA CYS A 26 -12.86 7.50 9.92
C CYS A 26 -12.46 7.91 8.50
N GLY A 27 -12.35 6.97 7.57
CA GLY A 27 -11.95 7.23 6.18
C GLY A 27 -10.44 7.39 5.95
N GLU A 28 -9.63 7.40 7.02
CA GLU A 28 -8.16 7.48 6.91
C GLU A 28 -7.56 6.26 6.18
N ILE A 29 -8.29 5.14 6.09
CA ILE A 29 -7.85 3.97 5.33
C ILE A 29 -7.52 4.28 3.87
N VAL A 30 -8.16 5.30 3.27
CA VAL A 30 -7.86 5.74 1.91
C VAL A 30 -6.46 6.35 1.84
N ARG A 31 -6.15 7.30 2.74
CA ARG A 31 -4.84 7.95 2.80
C ARG A 31 -3.73 6.98 3.18
N ILE A 32 -4.01 6.08 4.12
CA ILE A 32 -3.08 5.01 4.51
C ILE A 32 -2.82 4.09 3.31
N GLY A 33 -3.87 3.69 2.58
CA GLY A 33 -3.74 2.83 1.42
C GLY A 33 -2.96 3.47 0.28
N ASP A 34 -3.15 4.77 0.01
CA ASP A 34 -2.35 5.51 -0.97
C ASP A 34 -0.86 5.54 -0.57
N TRP A 35 -0.58 5.76 0.72
CA TRP A 35 0.79 5.68 1.23
C TRP A 35 1.39 4.27 1.08
N VAL A 36 0.63 3.21 1.40
CA VAL A 36 1.08 1.82 1.25
C VAL A 36 1.38 1.50 -0.21
N LEU A 37 0.52 1.91 -1.15
CA LEU A 37 0.73 1.69 -2.59
C LEU A 37 1.99 2.39 -3.08
N ASN A 38 2.21 3.64 -2.67
CA ASN A 38 3.43 4.38 -3.01
C ASN A 38 4.67 3.66 -2.49
N GLU A 39 4.67 3.25 -1.22
CA GLU A 39 5.82 2.60 -0.61
C GLU A 39 6.07 1.20 -1.20
N ALA A 40 5.02 0.45 -1.51
CA ALA A 40 5.11 -0.84 -2.17
C ALA A 40 5.75 -0.72 -3.56
N CYS A 41 5.28 0.22 -4.39
CA CYS A 41 5.84 0.43 -5.73
C CYS A 41 7.29 0.94 -5.66
N ARG A 42 7.57 1.90 -4.77
CA ARG A 42 8.92 2.43 -4.53
C ARG A 42 9.89 1.31 -4.15
N GLN A 43 9.49 0.46 -3.22
CA GLN A 43 10.32 -0.64 -2.71
C GLN A 43 10.48 -1.76 -3.74
N ALA A 44 9.42 -2.07 -4.50
CA ALA A 44 9.44 -3.05 -5.57
C ALA A 44 10.45 -2.67 -6.66
N THR A 45 10.41 -1.42 -7.12
CA THR A 45 11.39 -0.88 -8.08
C THR A 45 12.81 -0.92 -7.51
N ALA A 46 12.99 -0.59 -6.23
CA ALA A 46 14.31 -0.63 -5.60
C ALA A 46 14.89 -2.05 -5.56
N TRP A 47 14.06 -3.05 -5.24
CA TRP A 47 14.47 -4.45 -5.26
C TRP A 47 14.79 -4.97 -6.67
N ASP A 48 13.96 -4.66 -7.65
CA ASP A 48 14.19 -5.09 -9.05
C ASP A 48 15.50 -4.49 -9.59
N ARG A 49 15.78 -3.21 -9.30
CA ARG A 49 17.07 -2.55 -9.62
C ARG A 49 18.27 -3.15 -8.89
N ALA A 50 18.06 -3.75 -7.71
CA ALA A 50 19.10 -4.45 -6.96
C ALA A 50 19.31 -5.90 -7.44
N GLY A 51 18.60 -6.34 -8.48
CA GLY A 51 18.69 -7.71 -9.01
C GLY A 51 17.83 -8.73 -8.27
N LEU A 52 16.97 -8.29 -7.34
CA LEU A 52 15.96 -9.14 -6.71
C LEU A 52 14.73 -9.17 -7.63
N HIS A 53 14.76 -10.07 -8.61
CA HIS A 53 13.66 -10.24 -9.55
C HIS A 53 12.52 -11.05 -8.93
N PHE A 54 11.29 -10.55 -9.05
CA PHE A 54 10.06 -11.21 -8.60
C PHE A 54 8.89 -10.79 -9.48
N ASP A 55 7.90 -11.65 -9.68
CA ASP A 55 6.85 -11.37 -10.66
C ASP A 55 5.89 -10.25 -10.22
N ARG A 56 5.58 -10.16 -8.91
CA ARG A 56 4.48 -9.33 -8.42
C ARG A 56 4.57 -8.93 -6.95
N VAL A 57 3.98 -7.77 -6.62
CA VAL A 57 3.72 -7.34 -5.23
C VAL A 57 2.23 -7.27 -4.96
N ALA A 58 1.75 -8.10 -4.01
CA ALA A 58 0.37 -8.02 -3.54
C ALA A 58 0.22 -6.96 -2.44
N VAL A 59 -0.75 -6.06 -2.57
CA VAL A 59 -1.12 -5.04 -1.58
C VAL A 59 -2.58 -5.26 -1.18
N ASN A 60 -2.87 -5.26 0.11
CA ASN A 60 -4.24 -5.39 0.62
C ASN A 60 -5.02 -4.08 0.40
N VAL A 61 -6.27 -4.18 -0.05
CA VAL A 61 -7.14 -3.02 -0.35
C VAL A 61 -8.42 -3.10 0.46
N SER A 62 -8.79 -2.00 1.12
CA SER A 62 -10.04 -1.91 1.88
C SER A 62 -11.27 -1.82 0.96
N ALA A 63 -12.43 -2.25 1.47
CA ALA A 63 -13.70 -2.10 0.76
C ALA A 63 -14.12 -0.63 0.56
N VAL A 64 -13.57 0.30 1.34
CA VAL A 64 -13.79 1.75 1.17
C VAL A 64 -13.07 2.23 -0.09
N GLN A 65 -11.79 1.88 -0.26
CA GLN A 65 -11.01 2.23 -1.44
C GLN A 65 -11.57 1.58 -2.72
N LEU A 66 -11.97 0.31 -2.65
CA LEU A 66 -12.53 -0.40 -3.80
C LEU A 66 -13.84 0.21 -4.34
N ARG A 67 -14.55 0.97 -3.50
CA ARG A 67 -15.78 1.68 -3.91
C ARG A 67 -15.50 3.04 -4.55
N ASP A 68 -14.28 3.54 -4.47
CA ASP A 68 -13.89 4.75 -5.16
C ASP A 68 -13.67 4.46 -6.65
N ARG A 69 -14.44 5.15 -7.49
CA ARG A 69 -14.39 5.00 -8.95
C ARG A 69 -13.04 5.35 -9.56
N GLY A 70 -12.26 6.22 -8.91
CA GLY A 70 -10.91 6.61 -9.38
C GLY A 70 -9.78 5.77 -8.81
N PHE A 71 -10.09 4.70 -8.06
CA PHE A 71 -9.07 3.91 -7.38
C PHE A 71 -8.12 3.22 -8.36
N ALA A 72 -8.65 2.61 -9.42
CA ALA A 72 -7.85 1.89 -10.40
C ALA A 72 -6.88 2.81 -11.13
N GLU A 73 -7.35 3.98 -11.57
CA GLU A 73 -6.54 5.00 -12.23
C GLU A 73 -5.41 5.48 -11.31
N ARG A 74 -5.72 5.77 -10.05
CA ARG A 74 -4.69 6.17 -9.07
C ARG A 74 -3.63 5.10 -8.84
N VAL A 75 -4.01 3.82 -8.79
CA VAL A 75 -3.04 2.72 -8.66
C VAL A 75 -2.08 2.70 -9.85
N ILE A 76 -2.61 2.83 -11.07
CA ILE A 76 -1.80 2.88 -12.29
C ILE A 76 -0.86 4.09 -12.28
N GLU A 77 -1.34 5.26 -11.88
CA GLU A 77 -0.53 6.48 -11.74
C GLU A 77 0.61 6.29 -10.73
N ILE A 78 0.33 5.69 -9.57
CA ILE A 78 1.34 5.40 -8.54
C ILE A 78 2.40 4.43 -9.08
N CYS A 79 1.99 3.35 -9.75
CA CYS A 79 2.91 2.41 -10.38
C CYS A 79 3.85 3.13 -11.35
N HIS A 80 3.30 3.96 -12.26
CA HIS A 80 4.08 4.75 -13.21
C HIS A 80 5.02 5.73 -12.52
N ALA A 81 4.56 6.44 -11.48
CA ALA A 81 5.37 7.43 -10.75
C ALA A 81 6.63 6.81 -10.11
N HIS A 82 6.56 5.54 -9.69
CA HIS A 82 7.68 4.81 -9.12
C HIS A 82 8.42 3.91 -10.11
N GLY A 83 8.03 3.92 -11.39
CA GLY A 83 8.62 3.08 -12.43
C GLY A 83 8.37 1.58 -12.26
N TRP A 84 7.30 1.21 -11.54
CA TRP A 84 6.86 -0.16 -11.38
C TRP A 84 5.85 -0.51 -12.49
N PRO A 85 6.01 -1.61 -13.25
CA PRO A 85 5.05 -1.98 -14.30
C PRO A 85 3.69 -2.38 -13.70
N PRO A 86 2.56 -1.75 -14.07
CA PRO A 86 1.24 -2.07 -13.49
C PRO A 86 0.76 -3.51 -13.71
N GLN A 87 1.39 -4.24 -14.62
CA GLN A 87 1.10 -5.66 -14.89
C GLN A 87 1.78 -6.62 -13.89
N ARG A 88 2.67 -6.10 -13.01
CA ARG A 88 3.39 -6.82 -11.96
C ARG A 88 2.86 -6.39 -10.59
#